data_AF-A0A431U1D1-F1
#
_entry.id   AF-A0A431U1D1-F1
#
_cell.length_a   1.000
_cell.length_b   1.000
_cell.length_c   1.000
_cell.angle_alpha   90.00
_cell.angle_beta   90.00
_cell.angle_gamma   90.00
#
_symmetry.space_group_name_H-M   'P 1'
#
loop_
_entity.id
_entity.type
_entity.pdbx_description
1 polymer ?
#
loop_
_entity_poly.entity_id
_entity_poly.type
_entity_poly.pdbx_seq_one_letter_code
_entity_poly.pdbx_strand_id
1 'polypeptide(L)'
;MIFQTAYQRAIRFAARQHQGQLIPSSALPYVVHLSNVAMEILAAEHPAGFDVALAVQLALLHDTLEDTAATPEQLATEFGPAVAAGVQALTKNDALPKAEKMADSLTRIRQQPREVWAVKLADRITNLQEPPAHWDAAKIRAYQQEAEAIRAALAGGHAYLEARLRGKIADYGAYLPE
;
A
#
# COMPACT_ATOMS: atom_id res chain seq x y z
N MET A 1 -1.20 17.89 -15.38
CA MET A 1 -0.87 16.66 -16.16
C MET A 1 -2.18 15.88 -16.33
N ILE A 2 -2.46 15.32 -17.51
CA ILE A 2 -3.66 14.49 -17.69
C ILE A 2 -3.48 13.22 -16.85
N PHE A 3 -4.55 12.77 -16.15
CA PHE A 3 -4.55 11.63 -15.24
C PHE A 3 -3.83 10.38 -15.84
N GLN A 4 -4.15 10.04 -17.08
CA GLN A 4 -3.55 8.91 -17.78
C GLN A 4 -2.03 9.02 -17.94
N THR A 5 -1.51 10.23 -18.16
CA THR A 5 -0.07 10.48 -18.28
C THR A 5 0.65 10.27 -16.95
N ALA A 6 0.04 10.69 -15.84
CA ALA A 6 0.58 10.47 -14.49
C ALA A 6 0.66 8.97 -14.17
N TYR A 7 -0.43 8.23 -14.45
CA TYR A 7 -0.45 6.77 -14.31
C TYR A 7 0.66 6.10 -15.13
N GLN A 8 0.73 6.38 -16.43
CA GLN A 8 1.69 5.74 -17.33
C GLN A 8 3.13 6.03 -16.94
N ARG A 9 3.40 7.23 -16.42
CA ARG A 9 4.73 7.60 -15.94
C ARG A 9 5.10 6.82 -14.68
N ALA A 10 4.21 6.75 -13.70
CA ALA A 10 4.45 6.03 -12.44
C ALA A 10 4.62 4.52 -12.67
N ILE A 11 3.71 3.88 -13.44
CA ILE A 11 3.80 2.43 -13.66
C ILE A 11 5.04 2.02 -14.46
N ARG A 12 5.49 2.85 -15.42
CA ARG A 12 6.73 2.59 -16.17
C ARG A 12 7.95 2.70 -15.27
N PHE A 13 7.98 3.70 -14.38
CA PHE A 13 9.04 3.84 -13.40
C PHE A 13 9.08 2.64 -12.46
N ALA A 14 7.94 2.30 -11.85
CA ALA A 14 7.84 1.17 -10.93
C ALA A 14 8.21 -0.16 -11.60
N ALA A 15 7.75 -0.41 -12.82
CA ALA A 15 8.11 -1.62 -13.57
C ALA A 15 9.61 -1.76 -13.83
N ARG A 16 10.34 -0.65 -13.99
CA ARG A 16 11.81 -0.67 -14.11
C ARG A 16 12.48 -0.93 -12.77
N GLN A 17 12.02 -0.27 -11.71
CA GLN A 17 12.60 -0.42 -10.37
C GLN A 17 12.41 -1.84 -9.81
N HIS A 18 11.22 -2.42 -10.01
CA HIS A 18 10.89 -3.78 -9.58
C HIS A 18 11.22 -4.85 -10.63
N GLN A 19 12.09 -4.54 -11.61
CA GLN A 19 12.43 -5.50 -12.67
C GLN A 19 13.07 -6.77 -12.07
N GLY A 20 12.45 -7.92 -12.34
CA GLY A 20 12.88 -9.21 -11.81
C GLY A 20 12.32 -9.56 -10.42
N GLN A 21 11.65 -8.64 -9.74
CA GLN A 21 10.93 -8.93 -8.50
C GLN A 21 9.63 -9.68 -8.80
N LEU A 22 9.36 -10.72 -8.01
CA LEU A 22 8.14 -11.52 -8.08
C LEU A 22 7.28 -11.29 -6.84
N ILE A 23 5.97 -11.49 -6.96
CA ILE A 23 5.07 -11.52 -5.80
C ILE A 23 5.46 -12.72 -4.92
N PRO A 24 5.59 -12.56 -3.58
CA PRO A 24 5.91 -13.66 -2.68
C PRO A 24 4.99 -14.86 -2.90
N SER A 25 5.57 -16.06 -2.96
CA SER A 25 4.85 -17.32 -3.20
C SER A 25 4.09 -17.38 -4.54
N SER A 26 4.46 -16.56 -5.51
CA SER A 26 3.90 -16.54 -6.87
C SER A 26 5.00 -16.41 -7.93
N ALA A 27 4.69 -16.79 -9.17
CA ALA A 27 5.56 -16.57 -10.34
C ALA A 27 5.24 -15.26 -11.09
N LEU A 28 4.29 -14.46 -10.57
CA LEU A 28 3.86 -13.23 -11.23
C LEU A 28 4.81 -12.05 -10.92
N PRO A 29 5.09 -11.18 -11.91
CA PRO A 29 5.88 -9.96 -11.70
C PRO A 29 5.26 -9.05 -10.64
N TYR A 30 6.10 -8.41 -9.82
CA TYR A 30 5.63 -7.54 -8.71
C TYR A 30 4.73 -6.38 -9.16
N VAL A 31 4.89 -5.89 -10.39
CA VAL A 31 4.00 -4.86 -10.97
C VAL A 31 2.52 -5.26 -10.97
N VAL A 32 2.20 -6.55 -10.93
CA VAL A 32 0.82 -7.04 -10.76
C VAL A 32 0.26 -6.58 -9.41
N HIS A 33 1.02 -6.70 -8.32
CA HIS A 33 0.61 -6.21 -7.00
C HIS A 33 0.37 -4.69 -7.04
N LEU A 34 1.33 -3.92 -7.55
CA LEU A 34 1.21 -2.46 -7.69
C LEU A 34 -0.03 -2.05 -8.50
N SER A 35 -0.33 -2.79 -9.57
CA SER A 35 -1.51 -2.57 -10.40
C SER A 35 -2.81 -2.85 -9.64
N ASN A 36 -2.83 -3.87 -8.77
CA ASN A 36 -3.97 -4.20 -7.94
C ASN A 36 -4.22 -3.11 -6.89
N VAL A 37 -3.17 -2.56 -6.27
CA VAL A 37 -3.30 -1.45 -5.31
C VAL A 37 -3.84 -0.19 -6.01
N ALA A 38 -3.35 0.13 -7.21
CA ALA A 38 -3.88 1.24 -7.99
C ALA A 38 -5.35 1.03 -8.41
N MET A 39 -5.73 -0.22 -8.72
CA MET A 39 -7.11 -0.58 -9.05
C MET A 39 -8.05 -0.38 -7.86
N GLU A 40 -7.63 -0.73 -6.64
CA GLU A 40 -8.40 -0.47 -5.41
C GLU A 40 -8.70 1.02 -5.22
N ILE A 41 -7.74 1.89 -5.51
CA ILE A 41 -7.97 3.35 -5.50
C ILE A 41 -8.98 3.71 -6.58
N LEU A 42 -8.76 3.31 -7.83
CA LEU A 42 -9.62 3.65 -8.97
C LEU A 42 -11.07 3.16 -8.85
N ALA A 43 -11.29 2.02 -8.20
CA ALA A 43 -12.60 1.43 -8.00
C ALA A 43 -13.37 2.06 -6.82
N ALA A 44 -12.71 2.85 -5.98
CA ALA A 44 -13.31 3.42 -4.79
C ALA A 44 -14.15 4.66 -5.10
N GLU A 45 -15.25 4.81 -4.35
CA GLU A 45 -15.96 6.08 -4.30
C GLU A 45 -15.17 7.06 -3.43
N HIS A 46 -14.81 8.21 -4.02
CA HIS A 46 -13.96 9.20 -3.38
C HIS A 46 -14.75 10.43 -2.89
N PRO A 47 -14.37 11.02 -1.74
CA PRO A 47 -14.96 12.27 -1.29
C PRO A 47 -14.58 13.43 -2.22
N ALA A 48 -15.37 14.50 -2.18
CA ALA A 48 -15.08 15.71 -2.93
C ALA A 48 -13.69 16.28 -2.55
N GLY A 49 -12.91 16.66 -3.57
CA GLY A 49 -11.57 17.23 -3.38
C GLY A 49 -10.45 16.20 -3.19
N PHE A 50 -10.75 14.89 -3.24
CA PHE A 50 -9.73 13.84 -3.21
C PHE A 50 -8.90 13.85 -4.50
N ASP A 51 -7.59 13.92 -4.39
CA ASP A 51 -6.66 13.89 -5.52
C ASP A 51 -6.37 12.45 -5.95
N VAL A 52 -7.24 11.91 -6.81
CA VAL A 52 -7.10 10.56 -7.36
C VAL A 52 -5.78 10.39 -8.12
N ALA A 53 -5.29 11.43 -8.80
CA ALA A 53 -4.04 11.36 -9.56
C ALA A 53 -2.82 11.19 -8.64
N LEU A 54 -2.81 11.89 -7.50
CA LEU A 54 -1.80 11.72 -6.47
C LEU A 54 -1.88 10.31 -5.85
N ALA A 55 -3.07 9.88 -5.41
CA ALA A 55 -3.28 8.57 -4.78
C ALA A 55 -2.84 7.41 -5.68
N VAL A 56 -3.13 7.48 -6.99
CA VAL A 56 -2.74 6.45 -7.96
C VAL A 56 -1.25 6.43 -8.21
N GLN A 57 -0.57 7.58 -8.27
CA GLN A 57 0.89 7.61 -8.36
C GLN A 57 1.53 7.00 -7.10
N LEU A 58 1.02 7.35 -5.92
CA LEU A 58 1.48 6.78 -4.65
C LEU A 58 1.25 5.26 -4.62
N ALA A 59 0.08 4.77 -5.02
CA ALA A 59 -0.21 3.33 -5.09
C ALA A 59 0.80 2.57 -5.97
N LEU A 60 1.14 3.12 -7.13
CA LEU A 60 2.10 2.50 -8.04
C LEU A 60 3.55 2.59 -7.57
N LEU A 61 3.88 3.50 -6.65
CA LEU A 61 5.25 3.79 -6.22
C LEU A 61 5.53 3.39 -4.76
N HIS A 62 4.53 2.93 -4.01
CA HIS A 62 4.61 2.83 -2.55
C HIS A 62 5.74 1.95 -2.02
N ASP A 63 6.09 0.88 -2.72
CA ASP A 63 7.17 -0.05 -2.34
C ASP A 63 8.52 0.28 -3.00
N THR A 64 8.62 1.34 -3.81
CA THR A 64 9.86 1.62 -4.54
C THR A 64 11.03 1.93 -3.62
N LEU A 65 10.80 2.58 -2.47
CA LEU A 65 11.86 2.83 -1.49
C LEU A 65 12.09 1.64 -0.54
N GLU A 66 11.12 0.72 -0.40
CA GLU A 66 11.24 -0.45 0.48
C GLU A 66 11.99 -1.59 -0.22
N ASP A 67 11.69 -1.85 -1.49
CA ASP A 67 12.11 -3.07 -2.19
C ASP A 67 13.10 -2.84 -3.35
N THR A 68 13.47 -1.59 -3.64
CA THR A 68 14.30 -1.25 -4.82
C THR A 68 15.42 -0.28 -4.49
N ALA A 69 16.24 0.05 -5.48
CA ALA A 69 17.31 1.05 -5.35
C ALA A 69 16.82 2.52 -5.55
N ALA A 70 15.52 2.76 -5.61
CA ALA A 70 14.98 4.13 -5.71
C ALA A 70 15.39 4.96 -4.49
N THR A 71 15.60 6.26 -4.67
CA THR A 71 15.87 7.19 -3.57
C THR A 71 14.77 8.25 -3.44
N PRO A 72 14.57 8.83 -2.24
CA PRO A 72 13.64 9.94 -2.04
C PRO A 72 13.90 11.13 -2.99
N GLU A 73 15.17 11.44 -3.25
CA GLU A 73 15.59 12.53 -4.14
C GLU A 73 15.20 12.26 -5.60
N GLN A 74 15.34 11.00 -6.03
CA GLN A 74 14.88 10.58 -7.35
C GLN A 74 13.36 10.74 -7.48
N LEU A 75 12.60 10.27 -6.48
CA LEU A 75 11.14 10.43 -6.48
C LEU A 75 10.72 11.90 -6.45
N ALA A 76 11.41 12.75 -5.68
CA ALA A 76 11.12 14.18 -5.61
C ALA A 76 11.40 14.88 -6.95
N THR A 77 12.50 14.51 -7.61
CA THR A 77 12.87 15.07 -8.92
C THR A 77 11.90 14.64 -10.02
N GLU A 78 11.51 13.36 -10.02
CA GLU A 78 10.62 12.83 -11.05
C GLU A 78 9.15 13.20 -10.76
N PHE A 79 8.63 12.87 -9.59
CA PHE A 79 7.20 12.93 -9.29
C PHE A 79 6.79 14.13 -8.41
N GLY A 80 7.76 14.88 -7.91
CA GLY A 80 7.53 16.03 -7.05
C GLY A 80 7.51 15.68 -5.55
N PRO A 81 7.59 16.70 -4.69
CA PRO A 81 7.77 16.52 -3.25
C PRO A 81 6.58 15.82 -2.57
N ALA A 82 5.35 16.02 -3.05
CA ALA A 82 4.16 15.38 -2.48
C ALA A 82 4.18 13.85 -2.65
N VAL A 83 4.61 13.38 -3.83
CA VAL A 83 4.75 11.93 -4.08
C VAL A 83 5.90 11.36 -3.26
N ALA A 84 7.06 12.02 -3.24
CA ALA A 84 8.20 11.58 -2.46
C ALA A 84 7.88 11.46 -0.95
N ALA A 85 7.23 12.48 -0.38
CA ALA A 85 6.82 12.48 1.02
C ALA A 85 5.79 11.37 1.33
N GLY A 86 4.83 11.14 0.43
CA GLY A 86 3.83 10.09 0.60
C GLY A 86 4.44 8.68 0.50
N VAL A 87 5.31 8.42 -0.49
CA VAL A 87 6.01 7.13 -0.59
C VAL A 87 6.91 6.90 0.62
N GLN A 88 7.63 7.94 1.06
CA GLN A 88 8.44 7.86 2.27
C GLN A 88 7.60 7.51 3.50
N ALA A 89 6.42 8.12 3.67
CA ALA A 89 5.48 7.80 4.75
C ALA A 89 5.02 6.32 4.72
N LEU A 90 4.78 5.77 3.53
CA LEU A 90 4.34 4.39 3.31
C LEU A 90 5.47 3.36 3.51
N THR A 91 6.72 3.76 3.35
CA THR A 91 7.91 2.91 3.50
C THR A 91 8.22 2.67 4.97
N LYS A 92 8.46 1.41 5.36
CA LYS A 92 8.84 1.06 6.74
C LYS A 92 10.29 1.47 7.03
N ASN A 93 10.55 1.93 8.26
CA ASN A 93 11.90 2.27 8.70
C ASN A 93 12.66 0.99 9.13
N ASP A 94 13.65 0.58 8.35
CA ASP A 94 14.41 -0.64 8.63
C ASP A 94 15.35 -0.56 9.83
N ALA A 95 15.65 0.64 10.33
CA ALA A 95 16.43 0.83 11.55
C ALA A 95 15.61 0.54 12.83
N LEU A 96 14.28 0.41 12.75
CA LEU A 96 13.42 0.11 13.89
C LEU A 96 13.21 -1.39 14.09
N PRO A 97 12.98 -1.84 15.33
CA PRO A 97 12.53 -3.20 15.60
C PRO A 97 11.24 -3.53 14.82
N LYS A 98 11.12 -4.78 14.35
CA LYS A 98 9.99 -5.23 13.51
C LYS A 98 8.61 -4.89 14.08
N ALA A 99 8.44 -4.97 15.40
CA ALA A 99 7.20 -4.66 16.08
C ALA A 99 6.82 -3.17 16.04
N GLU A 100 7.80 -2.28 15.84
CA GLU A 100 7.62 -0.83 15.87
C GLU A 100 7.44 -0.24 14.47
N LYS A 101 7.96 -0.91 13.43
CA LYS A 101 7.96 -0.42 12.03
C LYS A 101 6.58 0.03 11.54
N MET A 102 5.54 -0.75 11.82
CA MET A 102 4.18 -0.43 11.39
C MET A 102 3.60 0.78 12.14
N ALA A 103 3.83 0.87 13.45
CA ALA A 103 3.35 1.99 14.27
C ALA A 103 4.03 3.32 13.89
N ASP A 104 5.32 3.27 13.59
CA ASP A 104 6.08 4.41 13.04
C ASP A 104 5.50 4.86 11.69
N SER A 105 5.36 3.93 10.73
CA SER A 105 4.78 4.24 9.42
C SER A 105 3.37 4.83 9.53
N LEU A 106 2.50 4.26 10.35
CA LEU A 106 1.15 4.81 10.59
C LEU A 106 1.18 6.20 11.23
N THR A 107 2.17 6.51 12.06
CA THR A 107 2.32 7.86 12.62
C THR A 107 2.71 8.88 11.54
N ARG A 108 3.62 8.51 10.63
CA ARG A 108 4.02 9.35 9.49
C ARG A 108 2.89 9.49 8.47
N ILE A 109 2.19 8.41 8.13
CA ILE A 109 1.01 8.44 7.24
C ILE A 109 -0.04 9.40 7.78
N ARG A 110 -0.32 9.40 9.10
CA ARG A 110 -1.31 10.30 9.70
C ARG A 110 -0.99 11.79 9.59
N GLN A 111 0.26 12.13 9.27
CA GLN A 111 0.69 13.52 9.02
C GLN A 111 0.59 13.90 7.54
N GLN A 112 0.20 12.96 6.66
CA GLN A 112 0.08 13.17 5.22
C GLN A 112 -1.39 13.39 4.79
N PRO A 113 -1.63 13.88 3.56
CA PRO A 113 -2.96 13.94 2.95
C PRO A 113 -3.67 12.58 2.92
N ARG A 114 -5.01 12.59 2.85
CA ARG A 114 -5.85 11.38 2.93
C ARG A 114 -5.59 10.38 1.81
N GLU A 115 -5.05 10.84 0.68
CA GLU A 115 -4.58 10.04 -0.44
C GLU A 115 -3.53 9.01 -0.01
N VAL A 116 -2.60 9.37 0.89
CA VAL A 116 -1.59 8.44 1.42
C VAL A 116 -2.23 7.38 2.33
N TRP A 117 -3.24 7.77 3.11
CA TRP A 117 -3.97 6.86 3.98
C TRP A 117 -4.75 5.84 3.15
N ALA A 118 -5.42 6.32 2.09
CA ALA A 118 -6.15 5.49 1.14
C ALA A 118 -5.23 4.44 0.51
N VAL A 119 -4.01 4.82 0.11
CA VAL A 119 -3.03 3.87 -0.43
C VAL A 119 -2.65 2.81 0.60
N LYS A 120 -2.45 3.16 1.88
CA LYS A 120 -2.13 2.14 2.89
C LYS A 120 -3.27 1.15 3.13
N LEU A 121 -4.51 1.64 3.08
CA LEU A 121 -5.71 0.80 3.17
C LEU A 121 -5.81 -0.13 1.95
N ALA A 122 -5.62 0.41 0.74
CA ALA A 122 -5.63 -0.34 -0.52
C ALA A 122 -4.53 -1.42 -0.56
N ASP A 123 -3.30 -1.08 -0.17
CA ASP A 123 -2.19 -2.02 -0.02
C ASP A 123 -2.61 -3.20 0.87
N ARG A 124 -3.11 -2.91 2.09
CA ARG A 124 -3.54 -3.98 3.00
C ARG A 124 -4.72 -4.80 2.45
N ILE A 125 -5.66 -4.20 1.74
CA ILE A 125 -6.74 -4.92 1.05
C ILE A 125 -6.17 -5.95 0.06
N THR A 126 -5.22 -5.52 -0.78
CA THR A 126 -4.64 -6.41 -1.79
C THR A 126 -3.80 -7.52 -1.20
N ASN A 127 -3.22 -7.30 -0.02
CA ASN A 127 -2.38 -8.25 0.69
C ASN A 127 -3.17 -9.29 1.52
N LEU A 128 -4.45 -9.06 1.80
CA LEU A 128 -5.34 -10.04 2.44
C LEU A 128 -5.90 -11.04 1.41
N GLN A 129 -5.02 -11.79 0.75
CA GLN A 129 -5.35 -12.95 -0.10
C GLN A 129 -5.15 -14.26 0.66
N GLU A 130 -5.26 -15.39 -0.01
CA GLU A 130 -4.87 -16.67 0.59
C GLU A 130 -3.45 -16.58 1.19
N PRO A 131 -3.27 -16.92 2.49
CA PRO A 131 -1.97 -16.85 3.13
C PRO A 131 -1.00 -17.88 2.50
N PRO A 132 0.31 -17.61 2.51
CA PRO A 132 1.29 -18.60 2.07
C PRO A 132 1.17 -19.92 2.84
N ALA A 133 1.23 -21.05 2.14
CA ALA A 133 1.02 -22.38 2.72
C ALA A 133 1.98 -22.76 3.87
N HIS A 134 3.11 -22.05 4.02
CA HIS A 134 4.08 -22.25 5.09
C HIS A 134 3.79 -21.43 6.36
N TRP A 135 2.75 -20.59 6.36
CA TRP A 135 2.35 -19.83 7.54
C TRP A 135 1.58 -20.71 8.53
N ASP A 136 1.93 -20.62 9.80
CA ASP A 136 1.16 -21.21 10.87
C ASP A 136 -0.05 -20.34 11.26
N ALA A 137 -0.97 -20.90 12.05
CA ALA A 137 -2.16 -20.19 12.50
C ALA A 137 -1.83 -18.92 13.31
N ALA A 138 -0.71 -18.91 14.04
CA ALA A 138 -0.26 -17.76 14.80
C ALA A 138 0.13 -16.60 13.88
N LYS A 139 0.84 -16.89 12.78
CA LYS A 139 1.27 -15.92 11.79
C LYS A 139 0.09 -15.36 11.00
N ILE A 140 -0.86 -16.20 10.60
CA ILE A 140 -2.11 -15.79 9.93
C ILE A 140 -2.90 -14.86 10.86
N ARG A 141 -3.06 -15.23 12.15
CA ARG A 141 -3.78 -14.42 13.14
C ARG A 141 -3.09 -13.08 13.38
N ALA A 142 -1.77 -13.08 13.51
CA ALA A 142 -1.00 -11.84 13.67
C ALA A 142 -1.15 -10.92 12.44
N TYR A 143 -1.19 -11.48 11.23
CA TYR A 143 -1.38 -10.71 10.00
C TYR A 143 -2.78 -10.08 9.92
N GLN A 144 -3.81 -10.82 10.31
CA GLN A 144 -5.18 -10.31 10.43
C GLN A 144 -5.30 -9.21 11.49
N GLN A 145 -4.67 -9.39 12.66
CA GLN A 145 -4.66 -8.39 13.74
C GLN A 145 -3.94 -7.10 13.31
N GLU A 146 -2.81 -7.21 12.61
CA GLU A 146 -2.11 -6.04 12.06
C GLU A 146 -2.99 -5.30 11.04
N ALA A 147 -3.76 -6.02 10.22
CA ALA A 147 -4.70 -5.40 9.28
C ALA A 147 -5.79 -4.60 9.99
N GLU A 148 -6.34 -5.12 11.10
CA GLU A 148 -7.31 -4.40 11.91
C GLU A 148 -6.68 -3.19 12.61
N ALA A 149 -5.44 -3.30 13.09
CA ALA A 149 -4.70 -2.19 13.66
C ALA A 149 -4.47 -1.06 12.63
N ILE A 150 -4.13 -1.40 11.38
CA ILE A 150 -4.02 -0.43 10.27
C ILE A 150 -5.37 0.25 10.03
N ARG A 151 -6.44 -0.54 9.90
CA ARG A 151 -7.80 -0.02 9.65
C ARG A 151 -8.23 0.93 10.77
N ALA A 152 -7.99 0.57 12.02
CA ALA A 152 -8.33 1.38 13.19
C ALA A 152 -7.50 2.67 13.27
N ALA A 153 -6.19 2.59 13.02
CA ALA A 153 -5.30 3.74 13.05
C ALA A 153 -5.61 4.78 11.94
N LEU A 154 -6.14 4.32 10.81
CA LEU A 154 -6.49 5.15 9.66
C LEU A 154 -8.01 5.42 9.56
N ALA A 155 -8.75 5.20 10.64
CA ALA A 155 -10.20 5.38 10.67
C ALA A 155 -10.61 6.82 10.31
N GLY A 156 -11.67 6.95 9.50
CA GLY A 156 -12.14 8.22 8.97
C GLY A 156 -11.23 8.83 7.88
N GLY A 157 -10.28 8.05 7.36
CA GLY A 157 -9.39 8.46 6.27
C GLY A 157 -10.00 8.29 4.88
N HIS A 158 -10.75 7.20 4.68
CA HIS A 158 -11.41 6.91 3.40
C HIS A 158 -12.52 5.85 3.59
N ALA A 159 -13.76 6.31 3.78
CA ALA A 159 -14.88 5.46 4.20
C ALA A 159 -15.08 4.19 3.34
N TYR A 160 -15.01 4.30 2.01
CA TYR A 160 -15.16 3.16 1.11
C TYR A 160 -14.08 2.09 1.34
N LEU A 161 -12.80 2.48 1.32
CA LEU A 161 -11.66 1.57 1.50
C LEU A 161 -11.62 1.00 2.93
N GLU A 162 -12.02 1.76 3.94
CA GLU A 162 -12.15 1.24 5.31
C GLU A 162 -13.20 0.14 5.42
N ALA A 163 -14.37 0.32 4.78
CA ALA A 163 -15.42 -0.69 4.73
C ALA A 163 -14.97 -1.92 3.94
N ARG A 164 -14.29 -1.71 2.81
CA ARG A 164 -13.72 -2.79 2.00
C ARG A 164 -12.65 -3.59 2.75
N LEU A 165 -11.75 -2.91 3.46
CA LEU A 165 -10.73 -3.56 4.29
C LEU A 165 -11.39 -4.35 5.43
N ARG A 166 -12.43 -3.81 6.07
CA ARG A 166 -13.19 -4.54 7.10
C ARG A 166 -13.75 -5.85 6.57
N GLY A 167 -14.34 -5.83 5.37
CA GLY A 167 -14.84 -7.05 4.71
C GLY A 167 -13.71 -8.07 4.48
N LYS A 168 -12.60 -7.62 3.90
CA LYS A 168 -11.43 -8.50 3.66
C LYS A 168 -10.85 -9.09 4.95
N ILE A 169 -10.80 -8.32 6.04
CA ILE A 169 -10.35 -8.82 7.36
C ILE A 169 -11.26 -9.93 7.86
N ALA A 170 -12.59 -9.78 7.71
CA ALA A 170 -13.56 -10.79 8.11
C ALA A 170 -13.41 -12.06 7.25
N ASP A 171 -13.34 -11.92 5.92
CA ASP A 171 -13.15 -13.04 5.00
C ASP A 171 -11.85 -13.80 5.26
N TYR A 172 -10.77 -13.08 5.58
CA TYR A 172 -9.47 -13.66 5.91
C TYR A 172 -9.52 -14.57 7.16
N GLY A 173 -10.55 -14.40 8.01
CA GLY A 173 -10.79 -15.28 9.14
C GLY A 173 -11.05 -16.74 8.75
N ALA A 174 -11.51 -17.00 7.52
CA ALA A 174 -11.73 -18.35 7.00
C ALA A 174 -10.46 -19.21 6.91
N TYR A 175 -9.26 -18.59 6.95
CA TYR A 175 -7.98 -19.30 6.93
C TYR A 175 -7.46 -19.66 8.33
N LEU A 176 -8.17 -19.27 9.39
CA LEU A 176 -7.82 -19.66 10.75
C LEU A 176 -8.51 -20.98 11.11
N PRO A 177 -7.80 -21.91 11.79
CA PRO A 177 -8.44 -23.08 12.36
C PRO A 177 -9.46 -22.67 13.42
N GLU A 178 -10.54 -23.46 13.54
CA GLU A 178 -11.59 -23.32 14.57
C GLU A 178 -11.04 -23.35 16.00
#